data_AF-A0A554JUX2-F1
#
_entry.id   AF-A0A554JUX2-F1
#
_cell.length_a   1.000
_cell.length_b   1.000
_cell.length_c   1.000
_cell.angle_alpha   90.00
_cell.angle_beta   90.00
_cell.angle_gamma   90.00
#
_symmetry.space_group_name_H-M   'P 1'
#
loop_
_entity.id
_entity.type
_entity.pdbx_description
1 polymer ?
#
loop_
_entity_poly.entity_id
_entity_poly.type
_entity_poly.pdbx_seq_one_letter_code
_entity_poly.pdbx_strand_id
1 'polypeptide(L)'
;MSMVATAKTSRARDLHQPVLWEEISAYENPYVVRHFAEKHNVSVANAETLFQEMKRFLYLGYVLGMPCSPSKAVDEMWHEFITHTAAYMDFCGDHFGEYIDHFPSDQPELTVYTLTRDAALEIFGPLDEECWPIPTPLRASGCSCSNKGCSCNCSNNVRPTRRWRLVRADDMARRSDQEAVLAGSFGSVPTPEPFHGAFALDIAEGMN
;
A
#
# COMPACT_ATOMS: atom_id res chain seq x y z
N MET A 1 45.58 -13.40 -20.49
CA MET A 1 44.40 -12.95 -21.25
C MET A 1 43.25 -12.85 -20.25
N SER A 2 42.87 -11.61 -19.90
CA SER A 2 41.82 -11.30 -18.93
C SER A 2 40.46 -11.48 -19.60
N MET A 3 39.58 -12.33 -19.05
CA MET A 3 38.15 -12.30 -19.35
C MET A 3 37.45 -11.59 -18.20
N VAL A 4 37.11 -10.33 -18.41
CA VAL A 4 36.15 -9.62 -17.56
C VAL A 4 34.78 -10.14 -17.98
N ALA A 5 34.17 -10.97 -17.14
CA ALA A 5 32.79 -11.39 -17.30
C ALA A 5 31.89 -10.16 -17.14
N THR A 6 31.34 -9.67 -18.24
CA THR A 6 30.26 -8.67 -18.21
C THR A 6 28.99 -9.39 -17.74
N ALA A 7 28.71 -9.33 -16.43
CA ALA A 7 27.39 -9.69 -15.92
C ALA A 7 26.36 -8.77 -16.60
N LYS A 8 25.45 -9.33 -17.39
CA LYS A 8 24.28 -8.60 -17.88
C LYS A 8 23.48 -8.19 -16.65
N THR A 9 23.34 -6.89 -16.41
CA THR A 9 22.41 -6.35 -15.42
C THR A 9 21.00 -6.79 -15.81
N SER A 10 20.45 -7.81 -15.13
CA SER A 10 19.07 -8.25 -15.31
C SER A 10 18.13 -7.15 -14.82
N ARG A 11 17.06 -6.89 -15.56
CA ARG A 11 16.03 -5.92 -15.13
C ARG A 11 15.18 -6.54 -14.03
N ALA A 12 14.55 -5.74 -13.17
CA ALA A 12 13.77 -6.28 -12.06
C ALA A 12 12.59 -7.14 -12.58
N ARG A 13 12.00 -6.75 -13.71
CA ARG A 13 10.96 -7.55 -14.39
C ARG A 13 11.40 -8.97 -14.77
N ASP A 14 12.68 -9.19 -15.02
CA ASP A 14 13.20 -10.49 -15.45
C ASP A 14 13.33 -11.46 -14.26
N LEU A 15 13.35 -10.92 -13.04
CA LEU A 15 13.40 -11.66 -11.78
C LEU A 15 12.00 -11.98 -11.23
N HIS A 16 10.94 -11.44 -11.85
CA HIS A 16 9.57 -11.66 -11.43
C HIS A 16 9.16 -13.13 -11.61
N GLN A 17 8.85 -13.79 -10.49
CA GLN A 17 8.24 -15.11 -10.39
C GLN A 17 6.73 -14.97 -10.17
N PRO A 18 5.87 -15.16 -11.20
CA PRO A 18 4.45 -14.87 -11.12
C PRO A 18 3.66 -15.86 -10.26
N VAL A 19 4.01 -17.16 -10.29
CA VAL A 19 3.35 -18.20 -9.48
C VAL A 19 3.56 -17.94 -7.99
N LEU A 20 4.81 -17.67 -7.59
CA LEU A 20 5.14 -17.31 -6.21
C LEU A 20 4.42 -16.02 -5.78
N TRP A 21 4.36 -15.02 -6.67
CA TRP A 21 3.63 -13.79 -6.37
C TRP A 21 2.13 -14.04 -6.18
N GLU A 22 1.51 -14.90 -6.98
CA GLU A 22 0.10 -15.26 -6.85
C GLU A 22 -0.17 -15.86 -5.45
N GLU A 23 0.64 -16.82 -5.03
CA GLU A 23 0.56 -17.46 -3.70
C GLU A 23 0.72 -16.43 -2.56
N ILE A 24 1.76 -15.59 -2.63
CA ILE A 24 2.01 -14.54 -1.64
C ILE A 24 0.85 -13.53 -1.62
N SER A 25 0.37 -13.09 -2.77
CA SER A 25 -0.71 -12.10 -2.89
C SER A 25 -2.04 -12.62 -2.31
N ALA A 26 -2.26 -13.93 -2.37
CA ALA A 26 -3.43 -14.60 -1.82
C ALA A 26 -3.35 -14.88 -0.31
N TYR A 27 -2.16 -14.81 0.31
CA TYR A 27 -2.03 -14.99 1.76
C TYR A 27 -2.79 -13.92 2.54
N GLU A 28 -3.63 -14.33 3.50
CA GLU A 28 -4.41 -13.44 4.35
C GLU A 28 -4.12 -13.70 5.83
N ASN A 29 -4.08 -12.62 6.60
CA ASN A 29 -4.05 -12.70 8.06
C ASN A 29 -4.93 -11.60 8.69
N PRO A 30 -6.25 -11.85 8.82
CA PRO A 30 -7.19 -10.87 9.37
C PRO A 30 -6.91 -10.48 10.82
N TYR A 31 -6.14 -11.28 11.56
CA TYR A 31 -5.76 -10.95 12.93
C TYR A 31 -4.70 -9.85 12.96
N VAL A 32 -3.61 -10.02 12.21
CA VAL A 32 -2.54 -9.00 12.07
C VAL A 32 -3.13 -7.69 11.55
N VAL A 33 -3.96 -7.76 10.51
CA VAL A 33 -4.61 -6.59 9.90
C VAL A 33 -5.47 -5.83 10.92
N ARG A 34 -6.34 -6.52 11.66
CA ARG A 34 -7.20 -5.87 12.67
C ARG A 34 -6.39 -5.31 13.83
N HIS A 35 -5.39 -6.06 14.31
CA HIS A 35 -4.52 -5.59 15.39
C HIS A 35 -3.74 -4.33 14.98
N PHE A 36 -3.20 -4.30 13.75
CA PHE A 36 -2.58 -3.11 13.18
C PHE A 36 -3.56 -1.94 13.11
N ALA A 37 -4.77 -2.19 12.59
CA ALA A 37 -5.81 -1.17 12.43
C ALA A 37 -6.20 -0.52 13.77
N GLU A 38 -6.38 -1.34 14.82
CA GLU A 38 -6.69 -0.88 16.18
C GLU A 38 -5.53 -0.08 16.78
N LYS A 39 -4.32 -0.66 16.76
CA LYS A 39 -3.11 -0.06 17.34
C LYS A 39 -2.76 1.28 16.70
N HIS A 40 -2.94 1.40 15.39
CA HIS A 40 -2.65 2.60 14.62
C HIS A 40 -3.90 3.48 14.39
N ASN A 41 -5.08 3.11 14.87
CA ASN A 41 -6.32 3.88 14.65
C ASN A 41 -6.56 4.23 13.16
N VAL A 42 -6.43 3.24 12.30
CA VAL A 42 -6.70 3.31 10.85
C VAL A 42 -7.86 2.40 10.49
N SER A 43 -8.49 2.60 9.33
CA SER A 43 -9.53 1.68 8.87
C SER A 43 -8.93 0.29 8.56
N VAL A 44 -9.74 -0.75 8.71
CA VAL A 44 -9.36 -2.12 8.35
C VAL A 44 -8.95 -2.19 6.88
N ALA A 45 -9.70 -1.54 5.98
CA ALA A 45 -9.37 -1.47 4.56
C ALA A 45 -7.98 -0.87 4.28
N ASN A 46 -7.59 0.19 5.02
CA ASN A 46 -6.26 0.77 4.87
C ASN A 46 -5.17 -0.17 5.40
N ALA A 47 -5.43 -0.90 6.48
CA ALA A 47 -4.53 -1.92 7.00
C ALA A 47 -4.39 -3.11 6.04
N GLU A 48 -5.48 -3.52 5.36
CA GLU A 48 -5.43 -4.55 4.31
C GLU A 48 -4.58 -4.13 3.12
N THR A 49 -4.75 -2.90 2.63
CA THR A 49 -3.89 -2.33 1.59
C THR A 49 -2.44 -2.36 2.03
N LEU A 50 -2.13 -1.89 3.24
CA LEU A 50 -0.76 -1.84 3.73
C LEU A 50 -0.16 -3.24 3.94
N PHE A 51 -0.97 -4.23 4.32
CA PHE A 51 -0.56 -5.62 4.40
C PHE A 51 -0.20 -6.18 3.01
N GLN A 52 -0.98 -5.86 1.98
CA GLN A 52 -0.65 -6.24 0.59
C GLN A 52 0.65 -5.57 0.10
N GLU A 53 0.86 -4.29 0.41
CA GLU A 53 2.11 -3.59 0.06
C GLU A 53 3.33 -4.13 0.82
N MET A 54 3.15 -4.57 2.07
CA MET A 54 4.18 -5.28 2.84
C MET A 54 4.57 -6.61 2.18
N LYS A 55 3.60 -7.39 1.70
CA LYS A 55 3.89 -8.62 0.97
C LYS A 55 4.64 -8.37 -0.34
N ARG A 56 4.32 -7.28 -1.07
CA ARG A 56 5.13 -6.83 -2.23
C ARG A 56 6.57 -6.56 -1.84
N PHE A 57 6.78 -5.87 -0.71
CA PHE A 57 8.13 -5.59 -0.23
C PHE A 57 8.92 -6.86 0.12
N LEU A 58 8.33 -7.80 0.85
CA LEU A 58 9.01 -9.07 1.20
C LEU A 58 9.35 -9.88 -0.04
N TYR A 59 8.43 -9.94 -1.01
CA TYR A 59 8.68 -10.55 -2.30
C TYR A 59 9.85 -9.90 -3.04
N LEU A 60 9.93 -8.56 -3.06
CA LEU A 60 11.05 -7.84 -3.67
C LEU A 60 12.39 -8.18 -3.00
N GLY A 61 12.42 -8.19 -1.66
CA GLY A 61 13.60 -8.59 -0.91
C GLY A 61 14.10 -9.99 -1.30
N TYR A 62 13.17 -10.92 -1.51
CA TYR A 62 13.47 -12.27 -1.96
C TYR A 62 13.98 -12.33 -3.41
N VAL A 63 13.23 -11.79 -4.39
CA VAL A 63 13.59 -11.96 -5.81
C VAL A 63 14.79 -11.13 -6.26
N LEU A 64 15.04 -9.98 -5.62
CA LEU A 64 16.15 -9.10 -5.99
C LEU A 64 17.49 -9.59 -5.43
N GLY A 65 17.49 -10.34 -4.32
CA GLY A 65 18.70 -10.86 -3.69
C GLY A 65 19.72 -9.78 -3.30
N MET A 66 19.26 -8.54 -3.12
CA MET A 66 20.07 -7.38 -2.73
C MET A 66 19.39 -6.66 -1.56
N PRO A 67 20.13 -5.82 -0.81
CA PRO A 67 19.52 -5.01 0.25
C PRO A 67 18.35 -4.18 -0.29
N CYS A 68 17.19 -4.32 0.37
CA CYS A 68 15.99 -3.54 0.09
C CYS A 68 15.59 -2.74 1.33
N SER A 69 14.94 -1.61 1.10
CA SER A 69 14.44 -0.75 2.17
C SER A 69 12.97 -0.43 1.90
N PRO A 70 12.06 -0.71 2.85
CA PRO A 70 10.66 -0.35 2.72
C PRO A 70 10.46 1.16 2.95
N SER A 71 9.25 1.65 2.65
CA SER A 71 8.79 2.92 3.21
C SER A 71 8.49 2.75 4.70
N LYS A 72 8.38 3.87 5.44
CA LYS A 72 8.03 3.81 6.86
C LYS A 72 6.68 3.11 7.13
N ALA A 73 5.68 3.33 6.29
CA ALA A 73 4.36 2.72 6.49
C ALA A 73 4.44 1.19 6.30
N VAL A 74 5.13 0.75 5.24
CA VAL A 74 5.33 -0.67 4.94
C VAL A 74 6.15 -1.34 6.05
N ASP A 75 7.18 -0.67 6.57
CA ASP A 75 8.00 -1.13 7.69
C ASP A 75 7.20 -1.28 8.99
N GLU A 76 6.30 -0.34 9.30
CA GLU A 76 5.42 -0.44 10.48
C GLU A 76 4.51 -1.68 10.42
N MET A 77 3.95 -1.99 9.24
CA MET A 77 3.16 -3.21 9.05
C MET A 77 4.03 -4.47 9.13
N TRP A 78 5.25 -4.44 8.58
CA TRP A 78 6.17 -5.56 8.66
C TRP A 78 6.57 -5.84 10.11
N HIS A 79 6.87 -4.81 10.90
CA HIS A 79 7.10 -4.92 12.34
C HIS A 79 5.91 -5.57 13.05
N GLU A 80 4.68 -5.16 12.72
CA GLU A 80 3.48 -5.79 13.29
C GLU A 80 3.36 -7.26 12.88
N PHE A 81 3.75 -7.63 11.67
CA PHE A 81 3.74 -9.03 11.28
C PHE A 81 4.80 -9.85 12.03
N ILE A 82 6.00 -9.31 12.22
CA ILE A 82 7.09 -9.96 12.96
C ILE A 82 6.68 -10.27 14.42
N THR A 83 5.94 -9.37 15.09
CA THR A 83 5.47 -9.63 16.47
C THR A 83 4.50 -10.80 16.54
N HIS A 84 3.82 -11.13 15.44
CA HIS A 84 3.04 -12.34 15.27
C HIS A 84 3.93 -13.50 14.81
N THR A 85 4.97 -13.75 15.59
CA THR A 85 6.13 -14.61 15.26
C THR A 85 5.77 -15.94 14.61
N ALA A 86 4.79 -16.70 15.13
CA ALA A 86 4.37 -17.96 14.54
C ALA A 86 3.86 -17.80 13.09
N ALA A 87 2.91 -16.88 12.88
CA ALA A 87 2.36 -16.62 11.55
C ALA A 87 3.42 -16.06 10.58
N TYR A 88 4.36 -15.26 11.09
CA TYR A 88 5.46 -14.74 10.29
C TYR A 88 6.45 -15.82 9.85
N MET A 89 6.83 -16.71 10.77
CA MET A 89 7.73 -17.82 10.48
C MET A 89 7.09 -18.81 9.50
N ASP A 90 5.81 -19.14 9.69
CA ASP A 90 5.06 -20.02 8.78
C ASP A 90 4.97 -19.40 7.37
N PHE A 91 4.56 -18.13 7.27
CA PHE A 91 4.51 -17.41 5.99
C PHE A 91 5.85 -17.42 5.26
N CYS A 92 6.95 -17.13 5.98
CA CYS A 92 8.25 -17.12 5.33
C CYS A 92 8.76 -18.51 4.97
N GLY A 93 8.52 -19.51 5.82
CA GLY A 93 8.86 -20.91 5.53
C GLY A 93 8.13 -21.43 4.29
N ASP A 94 6.84 -21.13 4.17
CA ASP A 94 5.99 -21.60 3.07
C ASP A 94 6.36 -20.93 1.73
N HIS A 95 6.72 -19.64 1.73
CA HIS A 95 6.94 -18.88 0.49
C HIS A 95 8.40 -18.62 0.13
N PHE A 96 9.30 -18.54 1.11
CA PHE A 96 10.72 -18.21 0.90
C PHE A 96 11.67 -19.31 1.34
N GLY A 97 11.17 -20.31 2.08
CA GLY A 97 11.96 -21.41 2.66
C GLY A 97 12.71 -21.06 3.95
N GLU A 98 12.88 -19.77 4.25
CA GLU A 98 13.46 -19.24 5.48
C GLU A 98 12.86 -17.88 5.84
N TYR A 99 12.96 -17.46 7.10
CA TYR A 99 12.48 -16.15 7.52
C TYR A 99 13.40 -15.02 7.04
N ILE A 100 12.80 -13.90 6.65
CA ILE A 100 13.54 -12.72 6.20
C ILE A 100 13.99 -11.92 7.42
N ASP A 101 15.30 -11.77 7.63
CA ASP A 101 15.81 -10.98 8.75
C ASP A 101 15.40 -9.50 8.64
N HIS A 102 14.92 -8.95 9.77
CA HIS A 102 14.73 -7.50 9.92
C HIS A 102 15.98 -6.89 10.57
N PHE A 103 16.56 -5.90 9.90
CA PHE A 103 17.67 -5.12 10.43
C PHE A 103 17.18 -3.70 10.77
N PRO A 104 17.05 -3.36 12.06
CA PRO A 104 16.56 -2.05 12.46
C PRO A 104 17.46 -0.92 11.93
N SER A 105 16.86 0.09 11.33
CA SER A 105 17.51 1.34 10.96
C SER A 105 16.64 2.50 11.38
N ASP A 106 17.25 3.55 11.93
CA ASP A 106 16.53 4.76 12.33
C ASP A 106 15.87 5.47 11.13
N GLN A 107 16.42 5.29 9.92
CA GLN A 107 15.88 5.81 8.67
C GLN A 107 16.16 4.89 7.48
N PRO A 108 15.25 4.81 6.49
CA PRO A 108 15.56 4.14 5.23
C PRO A 108 16.70 4.89 4.53
N GLU A 109 17.74 4.17 4.13
CA GLU A 109 18.79 4.75 3.28
C GLU A 109 18.14 5.16 1.95
N LEU A 110 18.17 6.45 1.62
CA LEU A 110 17.35 7.00 0.53
C LEU A 110 17.68 6.37 -0.83
N THR A 111 18.95 6.05 -1.05
CA THR A 111 19.46 5.30 -2.21
C THR A 111 18.80 3.93 -2.31
N VAL A 112 18.84 3.14 -1.23
CA VAL A 112 18.28 1.78 -1.17
C VAL A 112 16.76 1.80 -1.33
N TYR A 113 16.07 2.74 -0.67
CA TYR A 113 14.63 2.92 -0.84
C TYR A 113 14.26 3.28 -2.29
N THR A 114 15.02 4.17 -2.93
CA THR A 114 14.78 4.54 -4.33
C THR A 114 14.90 3.34 -5.25
N LEU A 115 15.96 2.53 -5.10
CA LEU A 115 16.14 1.30 -5.87
C LEU A 115 15.02 0.29 -5.63
N THR A 116 14.60 0.14 -4.37
CA THR A 116 13.50 -0.77 -3.99
C THR A 116 12.19 -0.33 -4.64
N ARG A 117 11.87 0.97 -4.58
CA ARG A 117 10.66 1.54 -5.18
C ARG A 117 10.66 1.43 -6.70
N ASP A 118 11.79 1.66 -7.35
CA ASP A 118 11.92 1.55 -8.81
C ASP A 118 11.73 0.10 -9.27
N ALA A 119 12.27 -0.87 -8.53
CA ALA A 119 12.04 -2.29 -8.79
C ALA A 119 10.56 -2.67 -8.57
N ALA A 120 9.93 -2.14 -7.52
CA ALA A 120 8.50 -2.32 -7.28
C ALA A 120 7.65 -1.79 -8.44
N LEU A 121 7.97 -0.60 -8.95
CA LEU A 121 7.29 0.01 -10.10
C LEU A 121 7.48 -0.82 -11.38
N GLU A 122 8.68 -1.37 -11.61
CA GLU A 122 8.97 -2.21 -12.77
C GLU A 122 8.23 -3.56 -12.72
N ILE A 123 8.07 -4.16 -11.54
CA ILE A 123 7.43 -5.46 -11.36
C ILE A 123 5.91 -5.36 -11.26
N PHE A 124 5.39 -4.46 -10.42
CA PHE A 124 3.96 -4.39 -10.08
C PHE A 124 3.20 -3.31 -10.85
N GLY A 125 3.92 -2.40 -11.52
CA GLY A 125 3.31 -1.23 -12.15
C GLY A 125 3.01 -0.11 -11.14
N PRO A 126 1.98 0.72 -11.38
CA PRO A 126 1.69 1.88 -10.55
C PRO A 126 1.57 1.53 -9.07
N LEU A 127 2.28 2.29 -8.23
CA LEU A 127 2.28 2.12 -6.78
C LEU A 127 1.39 3.16 -6.11
N ASP A 128 0.76 2.79 -5.01
CA ASP A 128 0.08 3.73 -4.13
C ASP A 128 1.10 4.66 -3.47
N GLU A 129 1.00 5.97 -3.71
CA GLU A 129 1.91 6.97 -3.15
C GLU A 129 1.75 7.15 -1.63
N GLU A 130 0.64 6.73 -1.03
CA GLU A 130 0.48 6.72 0.43
C GLU A 130 1.37 5.65 1.07
N CYS A 131 1.47 4.48 0.42
CA CYS A 131 2.31 3.37 0.86
C CYS A 131 3.76 3.49 0.37
N TRP A 132 3.96 4.03 -0.84
CA TRP A 132 5.26 4.16 -1.54
C TRP A 132 5.53 5.61 -1.97
N PRO A 133 5.73 6.53 -1.02
CA PRO A 133 5.91 7.94 -1.31
C PRO A 133 7.10 8.16 -2.23
N ILE A 134 6.96 9.11 -3.15
CA ILE A 134 8.06 9.53 -4.02
C ILE A 134 9.20 10.04 -3.15
N PRO A 135 10.43 9.49 -3.27
CA PRO A 135 11.57 9.99 -2.53
C PRO A 135 11.78 11.45 -2.92
N THR A 136 11.60 12.34 -1.95
CA THR A 136 11.84 13.77 -2.14
C THR A 136 13.23 14.07 -1.63
N PRO A 137 14.21 14.37 -2.50
CA PRO A 137 15.49 14.89 -2.05
C PRO A 137 15.21 16.17 -1.27
N LEU A 138 15.73 16.28 -0.04
CA LEU A 138 15.69 17.55 0.67
C LEU A 138 16.40 18.59 -0.19
N ARG A 139 15.64 19.52 -0.77
CA ARG A 139 16.24 20.71 -1.36
C ARG A 139 16.95 21.47 -0.25
N ALA A 140 18.25 21.70 -0.43
CA ALA A 140 19.06 22.63 0.36
C ALA A 140 18.57 24.10 0.28
N SER A 141 17.36 24.36 -0.21
CA SER A 141 16.76 25.69 -0.33
C SER A 141 16.37 26.32 1.01
N GLY A 142 16.52 25.58 2.12
CA GLY A 142 16.32 26.09 3.49
C GLY A 142 17.60 26.20 4.32
N CYS A 143 18.76 25.84 3.78
CA CYS A 143 20.02 25.96 4.50
C CYS A 143 20.67 27.31 4.19
N SER A 144 20.68 28.22 5.18
CA SER A 144 21.53 29.42 5.14
C SER A 144 22.95 29.03 5.53
N CYS A 145 23.68 28.42 4.59
CA CYS A 145 25.08 28.06 4.78
C CYS A 145 25.94 29.32 4.66
N SER A 146 26.09 30.08 5.75
CA SER A 146 27.17 31.07 5.83
C SER A 146 28.49 30.32 6.00
N ASN A 147 29.53 30.76 5.29
CA ASN A 147 30.76 30.01 4.99
C ASN A 147 31.70 29.72 6.19
N LYS A 148 31.17 29.32 7.35
CA LYS A 148 31.92 28.95 8.57
C LYS A 148 31.27 27.74 9.22
N GLY A 149 31.66 26.54 8.78
CA GLY A 149 31.44 25.27 9.49
C GLY A 149 29.97 24.86 9.66
N CYS A 150 29.42 24.15 8.67
CA CYS A 150 28.11 23.52 8.83
C CYS A 150 28.25 22.13 9.45
N SER A 151 27.59 21.92 10.59
CA SER A 151 27.44 20.64 11.31
C SER A 151 26.23 19.81 10.83
N CYS A 152 25.54 20.23 9.77
CA CYS A 152 24.35 19.53 9.32
C CYS A 152 24.72 18.29 8.48
N ASN A 153 24.39 17.12 9.02
CA ASN A 153 24.51 15.84 8.34
C ASN A 153 23.42 15.74 7.25
N CYS A 154 23.67 16.32 6.08
CA CYS A 154 22.72 16.42 4.97
C CYS A 154 22.59 15.13 4.14
N SER A 155 23.21 14.02 4.54
CA SER A 155 23.38 12.86 3.67
C SER A 155 22.23 11.84 3.69
N ASN A 156 21.23 11.96 4.56
CA ASN A 156 20.04 11.10 4.50
C ASN A 156 18.89 11.79 5.23
N ASN A 157 17.80 12.07 4.54
CA ASN A 157 16.53 12.39 5.20
C ASN A 157 15.41 12.36 4.16
N VAL A 158 14.79 11.19 4.01
CA VAL A 158 13.40 11.14 3.58
C VAL A 158 12.62 11.84 4.68
N ARG A 159 11.94 12.95 4.37
CA ARG A 159 10.99 13.49 5.35
C ARG A 159 10.00 12.38 5.68
N PRO A 160 9.72 12.10 6.97
CA PRO A 160 8.42 11.53 7.28
C PRO A 160 7.41 12.53 6.73
N THR A 161 6.73 12.17 5.66
CA THR A 161 5.50 12.86 5.31
C THR A 161 4.68 12.84 6.61
N ARG A 162 4.24 14.03 7.01
CA ARG A 162 3.53 14.33 8.25
C ARG A 162 2.77 13.09 8.72
N ARG A 163 3.00 12.65 9.98
CA ARG A 163 2.25 11.62 10.72
C ARG A 163 1.10 11.12 9.86
N TRP A 164 1.32 9.98 9.21
CA TRP A 164 0.39 9.29 8.31
C TRP A 164 -1.03 9.76 8.59
N ARG A 165 -1.61 10.52 7.66
CA ARG A 165 -3.02 10.87 7.72
C ARG A 165 -3.73 9.92 6.78
N LEU A 166 -3.60 8.61 7.06
CA LEU A 166 -4.69 7.72 6.68
C LEU A 166 -5.91 8.35 7.33
N VAL A 167 -6.87 8.71 6.48
CA VAL A 167 -8.20 9.19 6.83
C VAL A 167 -8.58 8.46 8.11
N ARG A 168 -8.61 9.16 9.26
CA ARG A 168 -9.08 8.54 10.50
C ARG A 168 -10.45 7.95 10.18
N ALA A 169 -10.85 6.87 10.83
CA ALA A 169 -12.22 6.36 10.66
C ALA A 169 -13.26 7.51 10.74
N ASP A 170 -12.99 8.51 11.56
CA ASP A 170 -13.74 9.76 11.73
C ASP A 170 -13.82 10.68 10.49
N ASP A 171 -12.83 10.67 9.60
CA ASP A 171 -12.81 11.50 8.39
C ASP A 171 -13.62 10.87 7.24
N MET A 172 -13.88 9.54 7.26
CA MET A 172 -14.78 8.89 6.28
C MET A 172 -16.25 9.26 6.52
N ALA A 173 -16.69 9.36 7.78
CA ALA A 173 -18.05 9.78 8.12
C ALA A 173 -18.36 11.22 7.65
N ARG A 174 -17.35 12.07 7.51
CA ARG A 174 -17.53 13.46 7.04
C ARG A 174 -17.60 13.59 5.51
N ARG A 175 -17.12 12.59 4.76
CA ARG A 175 -17.21 12.54 3.29
C ARG A 175 -18.60 12.11 2.81
N SER A 176 -19.30 11.22 3.53
CA SER A 176 -20.69 10.88 3.22
C SER A 176 -21.63 12.08 3.40
N ASP A 177 -21.33 12.97 4.34
CA ASP A 177 -22.14 14.17 4.60
C ASP A 177 -21.92 15.25 3.53
N GLN A 178 -20.74 15.35 2.93
CA GLN A 178 -20.45 16.33 1.86
C GLN A 178 -21.06 15.96 0.51
N GLU A 179 -21.14 14.66 0.16
CA GLU A 179 -21.84 14.20 -1.05
C GLU A 179 -23.36 14.38 -0.94
N ALA A 180 -23.92 14.27 0.27
CA ALA A 180 -25.34 14.52 0.51
C ALA A 180 -25.73 16.01 0.35
N VAL A 181 -24.79 16.94 0.61
CA VAL A 181 -25.03 18.40 0.47
C VAL A 181 -24.89 18.86 -1.00
N LEU A 182 -24.08 18.18 -1.82
CA LEU A 182 -23.94 18.50 -3.25
C LEU A 182 -25.03 17.88 -4.15
N ALA A 183 -25.73 16.86 -3.67
CA ALA A 183 -26.92 16.31 -4.35
C ALA A 183 -28.20 17.16 -4.17
N GLY A 184 -28.16 18.24 -3.37
CA GLY A 184 -29.31 19.08 -3.02
C GLY A 184 -29.72 20.16 -4.04
N SER A 185 -29.22 20.11 -5.29
CA SER A 185 -29.59 21.11 -6.31
C SER A 185 -29.76 20.49 -7.70
N PHE A 186 -30.78 19.65 -7.86
CA PHE A 186 -31.35 19.39 -9.17
C PHE A 186 -32.86 19.64 -9.16
N GLY A 187 -33.26 20.54 -10.06
CA GLY A 187 -34.58 21.12 -10.13
C GLY A 187 -35.70 20.14 -10.42
N SER A 188 -36.89 20.60 -10.06
CA SER A 188 -38.20 19.98 -10.24
C SER A 188 -38.38 19.31 -11.61
N VAL A 189 -38.63 18.00 -11.59
CA VAL A 189 -39.18 17.26 -12.74
C VAL A 189 -40.72 17.36 -12.66
N PRO A 190 -41.43 17.76 -13.73
CA PRO A 190 -42.89 17.82 -13.71
C PRO A 190 -43.49 16.40 -13.73
N THR A 191 -44.48 16.20 -12.86
CA THR A 191 -45.28 14.99 -12.71
C THR A 191 -46.24 14.79 -13.89
N PRO A 192 -46.40 13.58 -14.44
CA PRO A 192 -47.54 13.27 -15.30
C PRO A 192 -48.79 12.90 -14.47
N GLU A 193 -49.91 13.51 -14.87
CA GLU A 193 -51.28 13.38 -14.34
C GLU A 193 -51.86 11.94 -14.41
N PRO A 194 -52.90 11.61 -13.62
CA PRO A 194 -53.42 10.25 -13.49
C PRO A 194 -54.53 9.94 -14.51
N PHE A 195 -54.44 8.80 -15.19
CA PHE A 195 -55.59 8.19 -15.87
C PHE A 195 -56.27 7.19 -14.94
N HIS A 196 -57.50 7.54 -14.55
CA HIS A 196 -58.46 6.64 -13.93
C HIS A 196 -59.06 5.70 -14.99
N GLY A 197 -59.13 4.41 -14.70
CA GLY A 197 -59.90 3.42 -15.44
C GLY A 197 -60.02 2.15 -14.62
N ALA A 198 -61.18 1.94 -14.02
CA ALA A 198 -61.48 0.88 -13.07
C ALA A 198 -62.25 -0.30 -13.73
N PHE A 199 -62.30 -1.42 -12.98
CA PHE A 199 -63.21 -2.58 -13.10
C PHE A 199 -62.89 -3.60 -14.23
N ALA A 200 -63.03 -4.92 -14.10
CA ALA A 200 -63.59 -5.80 -13.06
C ALA A 200 -63.05 -7.25 -13.22
N LEU A 201 -63.31 -8.07 -12.20
CA LEU A 201 -63.29 -9.55 -12.13
C LEU A 201 -63.77 -10.27 -13.41
N ASP A 202 -63.22 -11.46 -13.71
CA ASP A 202 -64.00 -12.71 -13.55
C ASP A 202 -63.17 -14.01 -13.59
N ILE A 203 -63.84 -15.06 -13.13
CA ILE A 203 -63.42 -16.38 -12.63
C ILE A 203 -63.40 -17.49 -13.73
N ALA A 204 -62.70 -18.60 -13.40
CA ALA A 204 -62.93 -20.02 -13.77
C ALA A 204 -62.27 -20.68 -15.01
N GLU A 205 -61.59 -21.79 -14.67
CA GLU A 205 -61.63 -23.17 -15.22
C GLU A 205 -61.39 -23.47 -16.71
N GLY A 206 -60.56 -24.49 -16.96
CA GLY A 206 -60.53 -25.23 -18.23
C GLY A 206 -59.22 -25.95 -18.53
N MET A 207 -59.02 -27.12 -17.91
CA MET A 207 -58.00 -28.11 -18.27
C MET A 207 -58.29 -28.70 -19.67
N ASN A 208 -57.23 -28.99 -20.42
CA ASN A 208 -57.23 -29.83 -21.63
C ASN A 208 -56.58 -31.18 -21.32
#